data_AF-A0AAF0C983-F1
#
_entry.id   AF-A0AAF0C983-F1
#
_cell.length_a   1.000
_cell.length_b   1.000
_cell.length_c   1.000
_cell.angle_alpha   90.00
_cell.angle_beta   90.00
_cell.angle_gamma   90.00
#
_symmetry.space_group_name_H-M   'P 1'
#
loop_
_entity.id
_entity.type
_entity.pdbx_description
1 polymer ?
#
loop_
_entity_poly.entity_id
_entity_poly.type
_entity_poly.pdbx_seq_one_letter_code
_entity_poly.pdbx_strand_id
1 'polypeptide(L)'
;MGNLNNHDDVTGTLAAFVIGRQNEGLSLERILSESGMAGISIYSRGETRARVLYHLGVGITPTELLEPALEDFVSLYPVFRWSELRYRFKSDPEQEIEAILHRLTYASRYIEQEQQYVWAPKNMWTIAVKKHLRHREPLGDQKYFDYLLNRSPSNLVNNLRTK
;
A
#
# COMPACT_ATOMS: atom_id res chain seq x y z
N MET A 1 8.60 -26.38 -1.54
CA MET A 1 9.79 -25.50 -1.67
C MET A 1 9.82 -24.96 -3.07
N GLY A 2 9.42 -23.71 -3.28
CA GLY A 2 9.43 -23.05 -4.59
C GLY A 2 9.00 -21.59 -4.45
N ASN A 3 9.73 -20.69 -5.10
CA ASN A 3 9.46 -19.25 -5.27
C ASN A 3 9.70 -18.28 -4.09
N LEU A 4 10.80 -18.42 -3.34
CA LEU A 4 11.33 -17.28 -2.57
C LEU A 4 12.32 -16.44 -3.40
N ASN A 5 13.15 -17.05 -4.25
CA ASN A 5 14.22 -16.34 -4.96
C ASN A 5 13.77 -15.34 -6.05
N ASN A 6 12.64 -15.57 -6.73
CA ASN A 6 12.21 -14.69 -7.83
C ASN A 6 11.60 -13.36 -7.36
N HIS A 7 11.00 -13.31 -6.17
CA HIS A 7 10.38 -12.08 -5.66
C HIS A 7 11.42 -11.12 -5.09
N ASP A 8 12.49 -11.65 -4.52
CA ASP A 8 13.61 -10.88 -4.00
C ASP A 8 14.42 -10.24 -5.14
N ASP A 9 14.57 -10.95 -6.27
CA ASP A 9 15.28 -10.46 -7.46
C ASP A 9 14.54 -9.29 -8.14
N VAL A 10 13.22 -9.39 -8.28
CA VAL A 10 12.39 -8.28 -8.82
C VAL A 10 12.39 -7.07 -7.88
N THR A 11 12.29 -7.31 -6.57
CA THR A 11 12.32 -6.22 -5.57
C THR A 11 13.67 -5.53 -5.55
N GLY A 12 14.77 -6.30 -5.56
CA GLY A 12 16.13 -5.78 -5.64
C GLY A 12 16.38 -4.99 -6.92
N THR A 13 15.88 -5.48 -8.06
CA THR A 13 15.95 -4.76 -9.34
C THR A 13 15.20 -3.43 -9.29
N LEU A 14 13.98 -3.40 -8.73
CA LEU A 14 13.22 -2.17 -8.56
C LEU A 14 13.87 -1.21 -7.57
N ALA A 15 14.46 -1.70 -6.49
CA ALA A 15 15.19 -0.88 -5.54
C ALA A 15 16.45 -0.27 -6.20
N ALA A 16 17.22 -1.06 -6.96
CA ALA A 16 18.35 -0.56 -7.74
C ALA A 16 17.92 0.49 -8.78
N PHE A 17 16.80 0.27 -9.46
CA PHE A 17 16.21 1.24 -10.38
C PHE A 17 15.85 2.56 -9.67
N VAL A 18 15.30 2.50 -8.45
CA VAL A 18 15.02 3.68 -7.64
C VAL A 18 16.31 4.41 -7.22
N ILE A 19 17.30 3.68 -6.73
CA ILE A 19 18.60 4.25 -6.33
C ILE A 19 19.27 4.96 -7.51
N GLY A 20 19.25 4.35 -8.70
CA GLY A 20 19.83 4.95 -9.90
C GLY A 20 19.20 6.27 -10.33
N ARG A 21 17.98 6.57 -9.86
CA ARG A 21 17.18 7.74 -10.25
C ARG A 21 16.90 8.71 -9.12
N GLN A 22 17.45 8.48 -7.92
CA GLN A 22 17.19 9.30 -6.73
C GLN A 22 17.61 10.78 -6.90
N ASN A 23 18.58 11.05 -7.78
CA ASN A 23 19.09 12.39 -8.05
C ASN A 23 18.27 13.17 -9.09
N GLU A 24 17.26 12.56 -9.71
CA GLU A 24 16.41 13.21 -10.73
C GLU A 24 15.36 14.16 -10.12
N GLY A 25 15.28 14.27 -8.79
CA GLY A 25 14.25 15.07 -8.10
C GLY A 25 12.83 14.50 -8.24
N LEU A 26 12.69 13.25 -8.68
CA LEU A 26 11.42 12.55 -8.81
C LEU A 26 11.02 11.90 -7.48
N SER A 27 9.71 11.84 -7.22
CA SER A 27 9.19 11.04 -6.10
C SER A 27 9.30 9.54 -6.39
N LEU A 28 9.45 8.72 -5.35
CA LEU A 28 9.42 7.26 -5.46
C LEU A 28 8.21 6.76 -6.26
N GLU A 29 7.01 7.28 -5.97
CA GLU A 29 5.74 6.97 -6.63
C GLU A 29 5.80 7.21 -8.15
N ARG A 30 6.59 8.21 -8.57
CA ARG A 30 6.78 8.56 -9.97
C ARG A 30 7.75 7.59 -10.63
N ILE A 31 8.87 7.30 -9.98
CA ILE A 31 9.86 6.33 -10.46
C ILE A 31 9.22 4.95 -10.62
N LEU A 32 8.50 4.48 -9.59
CA LEU A 32 7.77 3.21 -9.61
C LEU A 32 6.66 3.18 -10.67
N SER A 33 5.98 4.30 -10.91
CA SER A 33 4.97 4.37 -11.98
C SER A 33 5.58 4.17 -13.38
N GLU A 34 6.86 4.49 -13.57
CA GLU A 34 7.57 4.36 -14.85
C GLU A 34 8.19 2.96 -15.06
N SER A 35 8.21 2.10 -14.03
CA SER A 35 8.81 0.76 -14.11
C SER A 35 7.91 -0.31 -14.76
N GLY A 36 6.87 0.10 -15.51
CA GLY A 36 6.03 -0.83 -16.29
C GLY A 36 4.91 -1.54 -15.51
N MET A 37 4.48 -1.03 -14.35
CA MET A 37 3.48 -1.68 -13.48
C MET A 37 2.01 -1.62 -13.95
N ALA A 38 1.73 -1.48 -15.26
CA ALA A 38 0.35 -1.36 -15.76
C ALA A 38 -0.51 -2.60 -15.44
N GLY A 39 -1.82 -2.41 -15.16
CA GLY A 39 -2.75 -3.51 -14.89
C GLY A 39 -2.63 -4.18 -13.51
N ILE A 40 -1.75 -3.67 -12.64
CA ILE A 40 -1.54 -4.20 -11.29
C ILE A 40 -2.55 -3.60 -10.31
N SER A 41 -3.08 -4.42 -9.40
CA SER A 41 -4.04 -4.03 -8.36
C SER A 41 -3.48 -3.01 -7.36
N ILE A 42 -4.37 -2.27 -6.68
CA ILE A 42 -4.01 -1.35 -5.57
C ILE A 42 -3.19 -2.08 -4.51
N TYR A 43 -3.62 -3.30 -4.14
CA TYR A 43 -2.94 -4.14 -3.16
C TYR A 43 -1.50 -4.43 -3.60
N SER A 44 -1.33 -4.97 -4.80
CA SER A 44 -0.01 -5.36 -5.31
C SER A 44 0.93 -4.17 -5.47
N ARG A 45 0.44 -2.99 -5.88
CA ARG A 45 1.22 -1.75 -5.91
C ARG A 45 1.64 -1.28 -4.51
N GLY A 46 0.72 -1.35 -3.55
CA GLY A 46 1.01 -1.07 -2.14
C GLY A 46 2.15 -1.95 -1.62
N GLU A 47 2.08 -3.26 -1.89
CA GLU A 47 3.10 -4.23 -1.48
C GLU A 47 4.44 -4.02 -2.17
N THR A 48 4.44 -3.79 -3.49
CA THR A 48 5.68 -3.51 -4.22
C THR A 48 6.38 -2.28 -3.66
N ARG A 49 5.63 -1.19 -3.41
CA ARG A 49 6.18 0.02 -2.79
C ARG A 49 6.75 -0.28 -1.40
N ALA A 50 6.04 -1.05 -0.58
CA ALA A 50 6.50 -1.38 0.77
C ALA A 50 7.79 -2.19 0.76
N ARG A 51 7.88 -3.20 -0.12
CA ARG A 51 9.09 -4.03 -0.27
C ARG A 51 10.29 -3.22 -0.76
N VAL A 52 10.08 -2.32 -1.71
CA VAL A 52 11.14 -1.42 -2.18
C VAL A 52 11.62 -0.52 -1.03
N LEU A 53 10.71 0.10 -0.28
CA LEU A 53 11.09 0.95 0.86
C LEU A 53 11.79 0.16 1.98
N TYR A 54 11.35 -1.05 2.26
CA TYR A 54 12.00 -1.96 3.21
C TYR A 54 13.43 -2.27 2.78
N HIS A 55 13.64 -2.62 1.51
CA HIS A 55 14.97 -2.88 0.96
C HIS A 55 15.89 -1.65 1.05
N LEU A 56 15.33 -0.45 0.90
CA LEU A 56 16.05 0.82 1.07
C LEU A 56 16.26 1.24 2.53
N GLY A 57 15.73 0.48 3.50
CA GLY A 57 15.82 0.83 4.93
C GLY A 57 14.99 2.07 5.32
N VAL A 58 14.00 2.46 4.53
CA VAL A 58 13.22 3.68 4.73
C VAL A 58 11.88 3.35 5.37
N GLY A 59 11.49 4.06 6.42
CA GLY A 59 10.13 3.99 6.96
C GLY A 59 9.76 2.67 7.63
N ILE A 60 10.75 1.93 8.12
CA ILE A 60 10.59 0.71 8.92
C ILE A 60 10.33 1.14 10.37
N THR A 61 9.26 0.63 10.96
CA THR A 61 8.97 0.83 12.38
C THR A 61 9.85 -0.12 13.20
N PRO A 62 10.48 0.34 14.30
CA PRO A 62 11.15 -0.57 15.21
C PRO A 62 10.19 -1.67 15.68
N THR A 63 10.66 -2.92 15.75
CA THR A 63 9.82 -4.09 16.01
C THR A 63 9.01 -3.95 17.30
N GLU A 64 9.61 -3.39 18.35
CA GLU A 64 8.99 -3.13 19.64
C GLU A 64 7.93 -2.02 19.62
N LEU A 65 7.88 -1.21 18.56
CA LEU A 65 6.93 -0.11 18.40
C LEU A 65 5.84 -0.40 17.37
N LEU A 66 5.94 -1.48 16.58
CA LEU A 66 4.98 -1.79 15.53
C LEU A 66 3.57 -2.07 16.08
N GLU A 67 3.46 -2.89 17.13
CA GLU A 67 2.17 -3.23 17.75
C GLU A 67 1.53 -2.01 18.43
N PRO A 68 2.23 -1.23 19.29
CA PRO A 68 1.69 0.03 19.82
C PRO A 68 1.26 1.01 18.72
N ALA A 69 2.05 1.15 17.66
CA ALA A 69 1.69 2.05 16.55
C ALA A 69 0.44 1.58 15.79
N LEU A 70 0.24 0.26 15.64
CA LEU A 70 -0.97 -0.31 15.06
C LEU A 70 -2.19 -0.13 15.98
N GLU A 71 -2.03 -0.32 17.29
CA GLU A 71 -3.08 -0.05 18.27
C GLU A 71 -3.55 1.41 18.21
N ASP A 72 -2.60 2.36 18.20
CA ASP A 72 -2.89 3.78 18.03
C ASP A 72 -3.62 4.04 16.70
N PHE A 73 -3.14 3.44 15.60
CA PHE A 73 -3.75 3.61 14.29
C PHE A 73 -5.19 3.10 14.24
N VAL A 74 -5.48 1.90 14.75
CA VAL A 74 -6.83 1.35 14.71
C VAL A 74 -7.79 2.06 15.69
N SER A 75 -7.26 2.72 16.72
CA SER A 75 -8.06 3.56 17.61
C SER A 75 -8.59 4.81 16.89
N LEU A 76 -7.78 5.41 16.01
CA LEU A 76 -8.14 6.58 15.21
C LEU A 76 -8.94 6.20 13.96
N TYR A 77 -8.59 5.06 13.35
CA TYR A 77 -9.20 4.54 12.14
C TYR A 77 -9.73 3.13 12.40
N PRO A 78 -10.93 2.99 13.00
CA PRO A 78 -11.50 1.66 13.30
C PRO A 78 -11.90 0.87 12.05
N VAL A 79 -11.95 1.53 10.90
CA VAL A 79 -12.17 0.90 9.59
C VAL A 79 -11.27 1.59 8.58
N PHE A 80 -10.44 0.82 7.88
CA PHE A 80 -9.43 1.37 6.98
C PHE A 80 -9.18 0.47 5.78
N ARG A 81 -8.83 1.11 4.67
CA ARG A 81 -8.47 0.45 3.43
C ARG A 81 -7.02 -0.02 3.48
N TRP A 82 -6.68 -1.01 2.67
CA TRP A 82 -5.29 -1.48 2.53
C TRP A 82 -4.32 -0.35 2.14
N SER A 83 -4.72 0.51 1.21
CA SER A 83 -3.93 1.68 0.81
C SER A 83 -3.61 2.62 1.98
N GLU A 84 -4.53 2.81 2.91
CA GLU A 84 -4.34 3.69 4.07
C GLU A 84 -3.37 3.07 5.08
N LEU A 85 -3.50 1.76 5.30
CA LEU A 85 -2.55 0.99 6.11
C LEU A 85 -1.14 1.08 5.53
N ARG A 86 -0.98 0.91 4.21
CA ARG A 86 0.30 1.00 3.51
C ARG A 86 0.84 2.42 3.35
N TYR A 87 -0.02 3.43 3.48
CA TYR A 87 0.44 4.81 3.61
C TYR A 87 1.08 5.07 4.98
N ARG A 88 0.48 4.53 6.05
CA ARG A 88 0.93 4.71 7.44
C ARG A 88 2.11 3.82 7.83
N PHE A 89 2.05 2.55 7.46
CA PHE A 89 3.07 1.51 7.70
C PHE A 89 3.73 1.19 6.35
N LYS A 90 4.69 2.05 6.03
CA LYS A 90 5.17 2.22 4.66
C LYS A 90 5.96 1.01 4.16
N SER A 91 6.62 0.31 5.08
CA SER A 91 7.66 -0.66 4.75
C SER A 91 7.60 -1.91 5.62
N ASP A 92 6.83 -1.87 6.71
CA ASP A 92 6.74 -2.98 7.66
C ASP A 92 6.22 -4.25 6.96
N PRO A 93 6.76 -5.44 7.28
CA PRO A 93 6.36 -6.68 6.63
C PRO A 93 4.85 -6.94 6.76
N GLU A 94 4.21 -7.31 5.65
CA GLU A 94 2.78 -7.64 5.61
C GLU A 94 2.38 -8.61 6.71
N GLN A 95 3.11 -9.72 6.82
CA GLN A 95 2.81 -10.80 7.75
C GLN A 95 2.83 -10.35 9.21
N GLU A 96 3.72 -9.41 9.55
CA GLU A 96 3.81 -8.85 10.91
C GLU A 96 2.61 -7.95 11.20
N ILE A 97 2.24 -7.08 10.26
CA ILE A 97 1.06 -6.22 10.37
C ILE A 97 -0.22 -7.08 10.51
N GLU A 98 -0.40 -8.06 9.63
CA GLU A 98 -1.58 -8.92 9.63
C GLU A 98 -1.69 -9.74 10.92
N ALA A 99 -0.57 -10.29 11.42
CA ALA A 99 -0.54 -11.02 12.68
C ALA A 99 -1.02 -10.15 13.85
N ILE A 100 -0.56 -8.90 13.93
CA ILE A 100 -1.00 -7.94 14.96
C ILE A 100 -2.49 -7.61 14.79
N LEU A 101 -2.94 -7.28 13.57
CA LEU A 101 -4.35 -6.96 13.33
C LEU A 101 -5.28 -8.12 13.71
N HIS A 102 -4.87 -9.36 13.45
CA HIS A 102 -5.63 -10.53 13.90
C HIS A 102 -5.67 -10.69 15.42
N ARG A 103 -4.57 -10.41 16.14
CA ARG A 103 -4.58 -10.34 17.61
C ARG A 103 -5.53 -9.27 18.13
N LEU A 104 -5.61 -8.13 17.45
CA LEU A 104 -6.55 -7.04 17.73
C LEU A 104 -7.99 -7.35 17.30
N THR A 105 -8.30 -8.58 16.87
CA THR A 105 -9.61 -9.05 16.42
C THR A 105 -10.14 -8.38 15.14
N TYR A 106 -9.24 -7.89 14.29
CA TYR A 106 -9.58 -7.38 12.97
C TYR A 106 -9.54 -8.49 11.90
N ALA A 107 -10.29 -8.26 10.83
CA ALA A 107 -10.28 -9.09 9.63
C ALA A 107 -10.36 -8.22 8.36
N SER A 108 -9.70 -8.71 7.30
CA SER A 108 -9.75 -8.12 5.98
C SER A 108 -10.90 -8.69 5.15
N ARG A 109 -11.55 -7.85 4.33
CA ARG A 109 -12.50 -8.27 3.30
C ARG A 109 -12.42 -7.35 2.09
N TYR A 110 -12.61 -7.90 0.89
CA TYR A 110 -12.68 -7.09 -0.32
C TYR A 110 -14.02 -6.35 -0.40
N ILE A 111 -13.98 -5.05 -0.71
CA ILE A 111 -15.18 -4.23 -0.92
C ILE A 111 -15.16 -3.68 -2.34
N GLU A 112 -16.12 -4.10 -3.16
CA GLU A 112 -16.20 -3.69 -4.58
C GLU A 112 -16.28 -2.17 -4.76
N GLN A 113 -17.00 -1.44 -3.92
CA GLN A 113 -17.10 0.02 -4.04
C GLN A 113 -15.75 0.71 -3.79
N GLU A 114 -14.87 0.09 -3.01
CA GLU A 114 -13.54 0.62 -2.69
C GLU A 114 -12.45 0.05 -3.62
N GLN A 115 -12.79 -0.99 -4.40
CA GLN A 115 -11.89 -1.76 -5.28
C GLN A 115 -10.60 -2.24 -4.58
N GLN A 116 -10.69 -2.53 -3.28
CA GLN A 116 -9.57 -2.99 -2.47
C GLN A 116 -10.02 -3.71 -1.20
N TYR A 117 -9.07 -4.35 -0.53
CA TYR A 117 -9.25 -4.91 0.79
C TYR A 117 -9.43 -3.83 1.86
N VAL A 118 -10.33 -4.08 2.78
CA VAL A 118 -10.66 -3.22 3.92
C VAL A 118 -10.57 -4.04 5.19
N TRP A 119 -9.86 -3.49 6.17
CA TRP A 119 -9.74 -4.02 7.52
C TRP A 119 -10.76 -3.35 8.43
N ALA A 120 -11.40 -4.18 9.26
CA ALA A 120 -12.36 -3.76 10.27
C ALA A 120 -12.42 -4.81 11.39
N PRO A 121 -13.00 -4.49 12.57
CA PRO A 121 -13.29 -5.47 13.59
C PRO A 121 -14.06 -6.65 13.00
N LYS A 122 -13.67 -7.88 13.33
CA LYS A 122 -14.16 -9.12 12.71
C LYS A 122 -15.68 -9.20 12.63
N ASN A 123 -16.36 -8.76 13.69
CA ASN A 123 -17.82 -8.83 13.83
C ASN A 123 -18.56 -7.59 13.29
N MET A 124 -17.84 -6.59 12.74
CA MET A 124 -18.48 -5.41 12.19
C MET A 124 -19.21 -5.74 10.88
N TRP A 125 -20.46 -5.28 10.79
CA TRP A 125 -21.31 -5.50 9.62
C TRP A 125 -20.81 -4.70 8.42
N THR A 126 -20.86 -5.29 7.22
CA THR A 126 -20.39 -4.64 5.98
C THR A 126 -21.06 -3.29 5.72
N ILE A 127 -22.33 -3.11 6.11
CA ILE A 127 -23.03 -1.83 5.99
C ILE A 127 -22.40 -0.76 6.89
N ALA A 128 -22.04 -1.13 8.13
CA ALA A 128 -21.36 -0.24 9.07
C ALA A 128 -19.96 0.12 8.55
N VAL A 129 -19.20 -0.86 8.05
CA VAL A 129 -17.90 -0.65 7.38
C VAL A 129 -18.02 0.37 6.26
N LYS A 130 -18.96 0.18 5.32
CA LYS A 130 -19.23 1.13 4.24
C LYS A 130 -19.70 2.50 4.75
N LYS A 131 -20.38 2.57 5.88
CA LYS A 131 -20.77 3.84 6.51
C LYS A 131 -19.50 4.55 7.01
N HIS A 132 -18.64 3.90 7.77
CA HIS A 132 -17.39 4.48 8.26
C HIS A 132 -16.52 5.05 7.12
N LEU A 133 -16.34 4.27 6.04
CA LEU A 133 -15.50 4.68 4.92
C LEU A 133 -16.05 5.87 4.12
N ARG A 134 -17.37 6.05 4.08
CA ARG A 134 -18.02 7.17 3.37
C ARG A 134 -17.98 8.50 4.11
N HIS A 135 -17.79 8.48 5.43
CA HIS A 135 -17.83 9.71 6.25
C HIS A 135 -16.44 10.31 6.49
N ARG A 136 -15.42 9.84 5.78
CA ARG A 136 -14.06 10.36 5.90
C ARG A 136 -13.31 10.31 4.58
N GLU A 137 -12.43 11.27 4.40
CA GLU A 137 -11.45 11.22 3.32
C GLU A 137 -10.47 10.05 3.54
N PRO A 138 -10.00 9.39 2.46
CA PRO A 138 -8.94 8.41 2.54
C PRO A 138 -7.63 9.02 3.08
N LEU A 139 -6.93 8.30 3.95
CA LEU A 139 -5.60 8.67 4.40
C LEU A 139 -4.56 8.44 3.29
N GLY A 140 -3.92 9.51 2.83
CA GLY A 140 -2.86 9.46 1.84
C GLY A 140 -2.65 10.83 1.18
N ASP A 141 -1.58 10.93 0.38
CA ASP A 141 -1.37 12.10 -0.49
C ASP A 141 -1.68 11.78 -1.96
N GLN A 142 -1.82 12.83 -2.77
CA GLN A 142 -2.19 12.68 -4.18
C GLN A 142 -1.18 11.85 -4.98
N LYS A 143 0.13 12.00 -4.71
CA LYS A 143 1.18 11.27 -5.44
C LYS A 143 1.08 9.77 -5.18
N TYR A 144 0.81 9.40 -3.93
CA TYR A 144 0.57 8.03 -3.51
C TYR A 144 -0.65 7.43 -4.21
N PHE A 145 -1.79 8.14 -4.20
CA PHE A 145 -2.99 7.65 -4.87
C PHE A 145 -2.85 7.59 -6.39
N ASP A 146 -2.15 8.55 -7.00
CA ASP A 146 -1.88 8.53 -8.45
C ASP A 146 -1.03 7.32 -8.82
N TYR A 147 -0.05 6.96 -8.00
CA TYR A 147 0.72 5.74 -8.17
C TYR A 147 -0.16 4.48 -8.02
N LEU A 148 -0.93 4.38 -6.95
CA LEU A 148 -1.79 3.21 -6.70
C LEU A 148 -2.83 3.00 -7.81
N LEU A 149 -3.38 4.09 -8.33
CA LEU A 149 -4.45 4.08 -9.34
C LEU A 149 -3.90 4.22 -10.77
N ASN A 150 -2.58 4.20 -10.94
CA ASN A 150 -1.90 4.32 -12.23
C ASN A 150 -2.22 5.60 -13.02
N ARG A 151 -2.50 6.72 -12.34
CA ARG A 151 -2.92 8.01 -12.92
C ARG A 151 -1.77 8.90 -13.42
N SER A 152 -0.57 8.35 -13.59
CA SER A 152 0.61 9.08 -14.05
C SER A 152 0.31 9.92 -15.33
N PRO A 153 0.82 11.17 -15.43
CA PRO A 153 0.74 12.00 -16.64
C PRO A 153 1.12 11.27 -17.93
N SER A 154 2.11 10.36 -17.87
CA SER A 154 2.55 9.57 -19.02
C SER A 154 1.47 8.60 -19.53
N ASN A 155 0.62 8.10 -18.63
CA ASN A 155 -0.48 7.19 -18.97
C ASN A 155 -1.73 7.94 -19.45
N LEU A 156 -1.94 9.19 -19.01
CA LEU A 156 -3.00 10.05 -19.54
C LEU A 156 -2.81 10.34 -21.02
N VAL A 157 -1.56 10.55 -21.46
CA VAL A 157 -1.23 10.75 -22.89
C VAL A 157 -1.48 9.48 -23.71
N ASN A 158 -1.20 8.30 -23.17
CA ASN A 158 -1.43 7.04 -23.88
C ASN A 158 -2.93 6.69 -23.99
N ASN A 159 -3.73 6.98 -22.97
CA ASN A 159 -5.19 6.77 -23.00
C ASN A 159 -5.95 7.76 -23.89
N LEU A 160 -5.35 8.90 -24.23
CA LEU A 160 -5.89 9.87 -25.19
C LEU A 160 -5.55 9.52 -26.64
N ARG A 161 -4.50 8.71 -26.88
CA ARG A 161 -4.11 8.26 -28.24
C ARG A 161 -4.84 7.02 -28.71
N THR A 162 -5.53 6.31 -27.81
CA THR A 162 -6.28 5.09 -28.09
C THR A 162 -7.80 5.30 -28.17
N LYS A 163 -8.27 6.56 -28.21
CA LYS A 163 -9.66 6.92 -28.47
C LYS A 163 -9.84 7.51 -29.86
#